data_AF-A0A3M7L6W1-F1
#
_entry.id   AF-A0A3M7L6W1-F1
#
_cell.length_a   1.000
_cell.length_b   1.000
_cell.length_c   1.000
_cell.angle_alpha   90.00
_cell.angle_beta   90.00
_cell.angle_gamma   90.00
#
_symmetry.space_group_name_H-M   'P 1'
#
loop_
_entity.id
_entity.type
_entity.pdbx_description
1 polymer ?
#
loop_
_entity_poly.entity_id
_entity_poly.type
_entity_poly.pdbx_seq_one_letter_code
_entity_poly.pdbx_strand_id
1 'polypeptide(L)'
;MRSNPPKLFLATLLSLCALAYASRGLNQAHLTAPCYVPDSWQRNAWIPTLLRYPIQTCRKETSLSACVRGFNAYATEDICCSASGAGAFPGGCSSEVAECWVAGTYYPTKTCTVSRNATQCAQNWGQWTSQDDCCAPGAAFAGGCYKVAPCWAATQWYPKQACSQTDDQSVCQRGWGAYASKVECCSLGHAFSGGCTA
;
A
#
# COMPACT_ATOMS: atom_id res chain seq x y z
N MET A 1 -18.16 -70.82 35.03
CA MET A 1 -17.55 -69.88 34.06
C MET A 1 -18.61 -68.89 33.58
N ARG A 2 -18.20 -67.64 33.32
CA ARG A 2 -18.98 -66.46 32.89
C ARG A 2 -19.52 -65.55 34.01
N SER A 3 -18.60 -64.80 34.59
CA SER A 3 -18.83 -63.54 35.30
C SER A 3 -19.19 -62.42 34.33
N ASN A 4 -20.31 -61.73 34.58
CA ASN A 4 -20.67 -60.45 33.96
C ASN A 4 -19.66 -59.34 34.33
N PRO A 5 -19.23 -58.47 33.41
CA PRO A 5 -18.54 -57.25 33.78
C PRO A 5 -19.52 -56.12 34.21
N PRO A 6 -19.07 -55.20 35.08
CA PRO A 6 -19.91 -54.22 35.77
C PRO A 6 -20.18 -52.96 34.93
N LYS A 7 -21.35 -52.35 35.16
CA LYS A 7 -21.89 -51.12 34.54
C LYS A 7 -21.10 -49.82 34.85
N LEU A 8 -19.85 -49.92 35.32
CA LEU A 8 -19.05 -48.79 35.80
C LEU A 8 -18.11 -48.18 34.74
N PHE A 9 -17.96 -48.79 33.56
CA PHE A 9 -17.08 -48.26 32.50
C PHE A 9 -17.75 -47.27 31.54
N LEU A 10 -19.09 -47.20 31.48
CA LEU A 10 -19.77 -46.25 30.58
C LEU A 10 -19.90 -44.83 31.16
N ALA A 11 -19.87 -44.66 32.48
CA ALA A 11 -20.08 -43.36 33.10
C ALA A 11 -18.85 -42.43 32.98
N THR A 12 -17.64 -42.99 32.95
CA THR A 12 -16.39 -42.21 32.89
C THR A 12 -16.04 -41.71 31.49
N LEU A 13 -16.49 -42.39 30.44
CA LEU A 13 -16.31 -41.92 29.05
C LEU A 13 -17.23 -40.73 28.71
N LEU A 14 -18.41 -40.64 29.32
CA LEU A 14 -19.32 -39.50 29.15
C LEU A 14 -18.81 -38.22 29.82
N SER A 15 -18.06 -38.34 30.93
CA SER A 15 -17.50 -37.17 31.62
C SER A 15 -16.28 -36.57 30.91
N LEU A 16 -15.47 -37.39 30.24
CA LEU A 16 -14.34 -36.92 29.42
C LEU A 16 -14.80 -36.26 28.10
N CYS A 17 -15.94 -36.65 27.53
CA CYS A 17 -16.53 -35.94 26.38
C CYS A 17 -17.08 -34.54 26.75
N ALA A 18 -17.61 -34.36 27.96
CA ALA A 18 -18.15 -33.07 28.40
C ALA A 18 -17.05 -32.01 28.62
N LEU A 19 -15.86 -32.41 29.09
CA LEU A 19 -14.72 -31.50 29.29
C LEU A 19 -13.98 -31.13 27.99
N ALA A 20 -14.08 -31.94 26.93
CA ALA A 20 -13.61 -31.55 25.60
C ALA A 20 -14.56 -30.57 24.88
N TYR A 21 -15.82 -30.48 25.33
CA TYR A 21 -16.79 -29.52 24.80
C TYR A 21 -16.71 -28.14 25.48
N ALA A 22 -16.25 -28.06 26.73
CA ALA A 22 -16.16 -26.81 27.48
C ALA A 22 -14.94 -25.95 27.13
N SER A 23 -13.87 -26.53 26.56
CA SER A 23 -12.68 -25.77 26.11
C SER A 23 -12.78 -25.25 24.67
N ARG A 24 -13.88 -25.55 23.95
CA ARG A 24 -14.26 -24.88 22.70
C ARG A 24 -15.13 -23.64 22.93
N GLY A 25 -15.18 -23.12 24.15
CA GLY A 25 -15.97 -21.97 24.57
C GLY A 25 -15.39 -20.58 24.26
N LEU A 26 -14.42 -20.43 23.35
CA LEU A 26 -13.84 -19.12 23.01
C LEU A 26 -13.65 -18.83 21.51
N ASN A 27 -14.14 -19.70 20.61
CA ASN A 27 -14.06 -19.47 19.15
C ASN A 27 -15.38 -19.75 18.44
N GLN A 28 -16.51 -19.41 19.06
CA GLN A 28 -17.72 -19.10 18.30
C GLN A 28 -17.65 -17.63 17.87
N ALA A 29 -16.72 -17.32 16.98
CA ALA A 29 -17.01 -16.31 15.98
C ALA A 29 -18.29 -16.79 15.29
N HIS A 30 -19.36 -16.03 15.46
CA HIS A 30 -20.61 -16.19 14.74
C HIS A 30 -20.32 -16.37 13.24
N LEU A 31 -20.22 -17.62 12.79
CA LEU A 31 -20.34 -18.04 11.39
C LEU A 31 -21.82 -18.00 10.97
N THR A 32 -22.56 -16.99 11.42
CA THR A 32 -23.76 -16.58 10.71
C THR A 32 -23.27 -15.97 9.42
N ALA A 33 -23.58 -16.61 8.28
CA ALA A 33 -23.48 -15.95 6.99
C ALA A 33 -24.01 -14.51 7.16
N PRO A 34 -23.29 -13.48 6.70
CA PRO A 34 -23.56 -12.07 7.04
C PRO A 34 -24.96 -11.58 6.63
N CYS A 35 -25.76 -12.43 5.98
CA CYS A 35 -27.11 -12.16 5.53
C CYS A 35 -28.18 -13.13 6.05
N TYR A 36 -27.92 -13.92 7.10
CA TYR A 36 -28.96 -14.78 7.66
C TYR A 36 -29.87 -14.00 8.63
N VAL A 37 -31.02 -13.56 8.12
CA VAL A 37 -32.15 -13.08 8.93
C VAL A 37 -33.36 -13.97 8.57
N PRO A 38 -33.97 -14.70 9.53
CA PRO A 38 -35.01 -15.69 9.21
C PRO A 38 -36.33 -15.09 8.69
N ASP A 39 -36.65 -13.82 8.93
CA ASP A 39 -38.04 -13.33 8.76
C ASP A 39 -38.19 -11.87 8.30
N SER A 40 -37.16 -11.23 7.73
CA SER A 40 -37.32 -9.87 7.19
C SER A 40 -36.68 -9.72 5.81
N TRP A 41 -37.45 -9.18 4.87
CA TRP A 41 -37.14 -9.02 3.44
C TRP A 41 -35.98 -8.05 3.12
N GLN A 42 -35.07 -7.79 4.06
CA GLN A 42 -33.91 -6.91 3.87
C GLN A 42 -32.60 -7.65 4.15
N ARG A 43 -32.13 -8.39 3.15
CA ARG A 43 -30.79 -8.98 3.12
C ARG A 43 -29.79 -7.87 2.83
N ASN A 44 -29.25 -7.28 3.88
CA ASN A 44 -28.24 -6.23 3.78
C ASN A 44 -26.89 -6.80 4.21
N ALA A 45 -25.88 -6.73 3.36
CA ALA A 45 -24.49 -6.95 3.72
C ALA A 45 -23.74 -5.63 3.66
N TRP A 46 -22.75 -5.45 4.53
CA TRP A 46 -21.74 -4.42 4.37
C TRP A 46 -20.54 -5.01 3.64
N ILE A 47 -20.14 -4.38 2.54
CA ILE A 47 -18.98 -4.79 1.75
C ILE A 47 -17.97 -3.64 1.66
N PRO A 48 -16.66 -3.92 1.64
CA PRO A 48 -15.66 -2.89 1.43
C PRO A 48 -15.79 -2.31 0.03
N THR A 49 -15.71 -0.99 -0.08
CA THR A 49 -15.62 -0.31 -1.36
C THR A 49 -14.21 -0.48 -1.94
N LEU A 50 -13.97 -1.64 -2.55
CA LEU A 50 -12.70 -2.00 -3.20
C LEU A 50 -12.27 -1.07 -4.36
N LEU A 51 -13.09 -0.08 -4.71
CA LEU A 51 -12.89 0.77 -5.88
C LEU A 51 -12.06 2.03 -5.59
N ARG A 52 -11.78 2.37 -4.33
CA ARG A 52 -11.05 3.61 -3.99
C ARG A 52 -10.15 3.44 -2.80
N TYR A 53 -9.04 2.72 -2.94
CA TYR A 53 -7.91 2.98 -2.05
C TYR A 53 -7.48 4.44 -2.25
N PRO A 54 -7.35 5.26 -1.20
CA PRO A 54 -7.19 4.94 0.22
C PRO A 54 -8.42 5.33 1.07
N ILE A 55 -9.57 5.53 0.45
CA ILE A 55 -10.84 5.70 1.16
C ILE A 55 -11.33 4.31 1.57
N GLN A 56 -11.05 3.96 2.82
CA GLN A 56 -11.48 2.69 3.39
C GLN A 56 -12.89 2.85 3.89
N THR A 57 -13.88 2.59 3.04
CA THR A 57 -15.29 2.67 3.44
C THR A 57 -15.98 1.34 3.23
N CYS A 58 -17.04 1.13 3.99
CA CYS A 58 -17.96 0.04 3.75
C CYS A 58 -19.25 0.61 3.19
N ARG A 59 -19.85 -0.10 2.25
CA ARG A 59 -21.18 0.27 1.73
C ARG A 59 -22.16 -0.85 2.01
N LYS A 60 -23.39 -0.44 2.30
CA LYS A 60 -24.53 -1.34 2.38
C LYS A 60 -24.89 -1.82 0.97
N GLU A 61 -24.93 -3.13 0.80
CA GLU A 61 -25.25 -3.81 -0.44
C GLU A 61 -26.43 -4.75 -0.19
N THR A 62 -27.43 -4.68 -1.07
CA THR A 62 -28.69 -5.42 -0.92
C THR A 62 -28.81 -6.58 -1.91
N SER A 63 -27.81 -6.73 -2.78
CA SER A 63 -27.78 -7.80 -3.77
C SER A 63 -27.49 -9.15 -3.13
N LEU A 64 -28.25 -10.17 -3.54
CA LEU A 64 -28.05 -11.55 -3.09
C LEU A 64 -26.63 -12.04 -3.40
N SER A 65 -26.05 -11.59 -4.52
CA SER A 65 -24.70 -11.94 -4.95
C SER A 65 -23.60 -11.39 -4.04
N ALA A 66 -23.81 -10.29 -3.31
CA ALA A 66 -22.87 -9.82 -2.31
C ALA A 66 -22.98 -10.63 -1.01
N CYS A 67 -24.21 -11.00 -0.64
CA CYS A 67 -24.51 -11.81 0.53
C CYS A 67 -23.96 -13.23 0.48
N VAL A 68 -23.98 -13.87 -0.69
CA VAL A 68 -23.58 -15.28 -0.86
C VAL A 68 -22.10 -15.47 -1.18
N ARG A 69 -21.32 -14.40 -1.38
CA ARG A 69 -19.88 -14.50 -1.67
C ARG A 69 -19.10 -15.17 -0.55
N GLY A 70 -19.57 -15.08 0.69
CA GLY A 70 -18.94 -15.75 1.85
C GLY A 70 -17.61 -15.14 2.32
N PHE A 71 -17.05 -14.18 1.58
CA PHE A 71 -15.86 -13.41 1.94
C PHE A 71 -16.09 -11.92 1.70
N ASN A 72 -15.42 -11.04 2.46
CA ASN A 72 -15.55 -9.58 2.39
C ASN A 72 -17.00 -9.07 2.50
N ALA A 73 -17.84 -9.79 3.24
CA ALA A 73 -19.21 -9.40 3.55
C ALA A 73 -19.42 -9.45 5.06
N TYR A 74 -19.96 -8.37 5.61
CA TYR A 74 -20.05 -8.12 7.05
C TYR A 74 -21.50 -7.84 7.44
N ALA A 75 -21.90 -8.28 8.63
CA ALA A 75 -23.28 -8.14 9.09
C ALA A 75 -23.66 -6.68 9.40
N THR A 76 -22.70 -5.88 9.89
CA THR A 76 -22.89 -4.46 10.21
C THR A 76 -21.73 -3.62 9.69
N GLU A 77 -21.96 -2.31 9.59
CA GLU A 77 -20.92 -1.34 9.23
C GLU A 77 -19.78 -1.38 10.25
N ASP A 78 -20.08 -1.41 11.55
CA ASP A 78 -19.09 -1.43 12.62
C ASP A 78 -18.14 -2.62 12.52
N ILE A 79 -18.65 -3.81 12.18
CA ILE A 79 -17.80 -4.99 11.98
C ILE A 79 -16.94 -4.80 10.73
N CYS A 80 -17.54 -4.32 9.64
CA CYS A 80 -16.81 -4.04 8.39
C CYS A 80 -15.67 -3.03 8.60
N CYS A 81 -15.91 -2.01 9.42
CA CYS A 81 -15.00 -0.91 9.72
C CYS A 81 -14.15 -1.13 10.98
N SER A 82 -14.13 -2.34 11.55
CA SER A 82 -13.38 -2.62 12.78
C SER A 82 -11.87 -2.72 12.52
N ALA A 83 -11.07 -1.94 13.25
CA ALA A 83 -9.60 -1.98 13.21
C ALA A 83 -8.99 -3.23 13.90
N SER A 84 -9.82 -4.14 14.43
CA SER A 84 -9.38 -5.27 15.28
C SER A 84 -8.92 -6.51 14.49
N GLY A 85 -8.64 -6.38 13.19
CA GLY A 85 -8.31 -7.49 12.30
C GLY A 85 -9.50 -8.39 11.92
N ALA A 86 -10.67 -8.16 12.52
CA ALA A 86 -11.94 -8.78 12.15
C ALA A 86 -12.71 -8.00 11.06
N GLY A 87 -12.30 -6.75 10.77
CA GLY A 87 -12.89 -5.91 9.75
C GLY A 87 -12.18 -5.99 8.40
N ALA A 88 -12.73 -5.29 7.40
CA ALA A 88 -12.21 -5.28 6.04
C ALA A 88 -10.86 -4.57 5.90
N PHE A 89 -10.54 -3.70 6.84
CA PHE A 89 -9.37 -2.83 6.81
C PHE A 89 -8.60 -2.92 8.13
N PRO A 90 -7.27 -3.12 8.12
CA PRO A 90 -6.48 -3.24 9.35
C PRO A 90 -6.56 -2.02 10.28
N GLY A 91 -6.76 -0.82 9.72
CA GLY A 91 -6.91 0.44 10.49
C GLY A 91 -8.36 0.85 10.75
N GLY A 92 -9.33 0.05 10.35
CA GLY A 92 -10.75 0.42 10.31
C GLY A 92 -11.10 1.31 9.12
N CYS A 93 -12.33 1.81 9.06
CA CYS A 93 -12.74 2.69 7.96
C CYS A 93 -12.17 4.10 8.11
N SER A 94 -11.79 4.72 6.98
CA SER A 94 -11.35 6.10 6.87
C SER A 94 -12.09 6.83 5.75
N SER A 95 -12.64 8.00 6.07
CA SER A 95 -13.18 8.94 5.08
C SER A 95 -12.10 9.83 4.47
N GLU A 96 -10.93 9.87 5.09
CA GLU A 96 -9.78 10.62 4.61
C GLU A 96 -8.97 9.79 3.64
N VAL A 97 -8.52 10.44 2.57
CA VAL A 97 -7.58 9.85 1.63
C VAL A 97 -6.25 9.71 2.38
N ALA A 98 -5.97 8.51 2.92
CA ALA A 98 -4.67 8.26 3.53
C ALA A 98 -3.58 8.61 2.52
N GLU A 99 -2.53 9.30 2.99
CA GLU A 99 -1.39 9.65 2.15
C GLU A 99 -0.82 8.37 1.53
N CYS A 100 -0.70 8.36 0.21
CA CYS A 100 -0.12 7.26 -0.54
C CYS A 100 1.13 7.72 -1.27
N TRP A 101 2.10 6.84 -1.44
CA TRP A 101 3.19 7.10 -2.37
C TRP A 101 2.80 6.65 -3.76
N VAL A 102 3.03 7.52 -4.74
CA VAL A 102 2.76 7.27 -6.16
C VAL A 102 3.98 7.54 -7.01
N ALA A 103 4.04 6.94 -8.19
CA ALA A 103 5.04 7.29 -9.19
C ALA A 103 4.86 8.76 -9.59
N GLY A 104 5.91 9.55 -9.40
CA GLY A 104 5.94 10.97 -9.73
C GLY A 104 6.47 11.18 -11.15
N THR A 105 7.69 11.70 -11.26
CA THR A 105 8.36 11.88 -12.55
C THR A 105 8.88 10.54 -13.06
N TYR A 106 8.72 10.26 -14.36
CA TYR A 106 9.27 9.06 -15.01
C TYR A 106 10.54 9.34 -15.81
N TYR A 107 10.64 10.56 -16.37
CA TYR A 107 11.80 11.05 -17.11
C TYR A 107 11.87 12.59 -16.95
N PRO A 108 13.06 13.21 -16.83
CA PRO A 108 14.40 12.62 -16.79
C PRO A 108 14.75 11.94 -15.46
N THR A 109 13.91 12.05 -14.43
CA THR A 109 14.13 11.32 -13.17
C THR A 109 13.04 10.30 -12.95
N LYS A 110 13.33 9.28 -12.16
CA LYS A 110 12.32 8.37 -11.62
C LYS A 110 12.17 8.68 -10.14
N THR A 111 11.10 9.38 -9.80
CA THR A 111 10.82 9.81 -8.42
C THR A 111 9.47 9.28 -7.97
N CYS A 112 9.34 9.10 -6.66
CA CYS A 112 8.06 8.87 -6.01
C CYS A 112 7.65 10.10 -5.24
N THR A 113 6.35 10.35 -5.15
CA THR A 113 5.78 11.51 -4.46
C THR A 113 4.58 11.09 -3.63
N VAL A 114 4.36 11.78 -2.51
CA VAL A 114 3.12 11.60 -1.74
C VAL A 114 1.95 12.21 -2.52
N SER A 115 0.85 11.47 -2.60
CA SER A 115 -0.44 11.95 -3.10
C SER A 115 -1.52 11.76 -2.05
N ARG A 116 -2.43 12.74 -2.01
CA ARG A 116 -3.71 12.69 -1.29
C ARG A 116 -4.88 12.61 -2.26
N ASN A 117 -4.63 12.21 -3.50
CA ASN A 117 -5.68 12.03 -4.51
C ASN A 117 -6.10 10.57 -4.54
N ALA A 118 -7.35 10.30 -4.16
CA ALA A 118 -7.88 8.94 -4.10
C ALA A 118 -7.82 8.19 -5.43
N THR A 119 -7.93 8.89 -6.57
CA THR A 119 -7.83 8.28 -7.88
C THR A 119 -6.40 7.84 -8.21
N GLN A 120 -5.40 8.63 -7.82
CA GLN A 120 -3.99 8.27 -8.03
C GLN A 120 -3.57 7.12 -7.11
N CYS A 121 -4.00 7.17 -5.84
CA CYS A 121 -3.72 6.10 -4.89
C CYS A 121 -4.40 4.76 -5.25
N ALA A 122 -5.54 4.80 -5.95
CA ALA A 122 -6.26 3.61 -6.39
C ALA A 122 -5.65 2.94 -7.63
N GLN A 123 -4.68 3.58 -8.29
CA GLN A 123 -4.03 3.02 -9.46
C GLN A 123 -2.92 2.04 -9.06
N ASN A 124 -2.68 1.02 -9.89
CA ASN A 124 -1.60 0.02 -9.66
C ASN A 124 -0.18 0.62 -9.58
N TRP A 125 -0.04 1.91 -9.91
CA TRP A 125 1.19 2.69 -9.85
C TRP A 125 1.15 3.78 -8.77
N GLY A 126 0.28 3.61 -7.76
CA GLY A 126 0.05 4.58 -6.70
C GLY A 126 -0.15 4.00 -5.30
N GLN A 127 0.20 2.73 -5.09
CA GLN A 127 -0.11 2.01 -3.85
C GLN A 127 1.14 1.58 -3.10
N TRP A 128 1.90 2.56 -2.58
CA TRP A 128 3.01 2.26 -1.67
C TRP A 128 2.86 2.99 -0.33
N THR A 129 3.28 2.31 0.73
CA THR A 129 3.23 2.77 2.11
C THR A 129 4.37 3.73 2.46
N SER A 130 5.46 3.68 1.71
CA SER A 130 6.62 4.52 1.90
C SER A 130 7.29 4.89 0.57
N GLN A 131 8.17 5.89 0.62
CA GLN A 131 9.01 6.25 -0.51
C GLN A 131 9.91 5.07 -0.94
N ASP A 132 10.48 4.36 0.04
CA ASP A 132 11.40 3.25 -0.23
C ASP A 132 10.67 2.09 -0.91
N ASP A 133 9.44 1.78 -0.51
CA ASP A 133 8.60 0.77 -1.17
C ASP A 133 8.28 1.15 -2.62
N CYS A 134 7.98 2.44 -2.85
CA CYS A 134 7.71 2.94 -4.20
C CYS A 134 8.96 2.92 -5.07
N CYS A 135 10.10 3.28 -4.49
CA CYS A 135 11.39 3.35 -5.16
C CYS A 135 12.12 2.00 -5.24
N ALA A 136 11.57 0.93 -4.67
CA ALA A 136 12.15 -0.40 -4.76
C ALA A 136 12.19 -0.89 -6.22
N PRO A 137 13.24 -1.62 -6.62
CA PRO A 137 13.30 -2.22 -7.95
C PRO A 137 12.10 -3.14 -8.22
N GLY A 138 11.41 -2.93 -9.34
CA GLY A 138 10.23 -3.70 -9.72
C GLY A 138 8.91 -3.21 -9.10
N ALA A 139 8.94 -2.18 -8.25
CA ALA A 139 7.76 -1.50 -7.74
C ALA A 139 7.23 -0.47 -8.76
N ALA A 140 7.37 0.84 -8.51
CA ALA A 140 6.94 1.87 -9.46
C ALA A 140 7.78 1.88 -10.74
N PHE A 141 9.03 1.44 -10.63
CA PHE A 141 10.02 1.51 -11.69
C PHE A 141 10.83 0.21 -11.73
N ALA A 142 11.10 -0.31 -12.93
CA ALA A 142 11.83 -1.58 -13.10
C ALA A 142 13.21 -1.59 -12.41
N GLY A 143 13.92 -0.45 -12.41
CA GLY A 143 15.23 -0.29 -11.75
C GLY A 143 15.19 0.50 -10.45
N GLY A 144 13.99 0.81 -9.93
CA GLY A 144 13.80 1.71 -8.81
C GLY A 144 13.86 3.19 -9.19
N CYS A 145 13.74 4.05 -8.18
CA CYS A 145 13.92 5.50 -8.35
C CYS A 145 15.37 5.83 -8.71
N TYR A 146 15.55 6.83 -9.57
CA TYR A 146 16.88 7.37 -9.84
C TYR A 146 16.83 8.88 -10.05
N LYS A 147 17.89 9.51 -9.57
CA LYS A 147 18.24 10.90 -9.81
C LYS A 147 19.76 10.96 -9.95
N VAL A 148 20.26 11.63 -11.00
CA VAL A 148 21.71 11.81 -11.11
C VAL A 148 22.16 12.86 -10.13
N ALA A 149 23.38 12.70 -9.63
CA ALA A 149 24.02 13.70 -8.78
C ALA A 149 24.04 15.07 -9.47
N PRO A 150 23.99 16.17 -8.69
CA PRO A 150 24.11 17.51 -9.24
C PRO A 150 25.44 17.65 -10.01
N CYS A 151 25.41 18.33 -11.15
CA CYS A 151 26.56 18.51 -12.04
C CYS A 151 26.96 19.97 -12.15
N TRP A 152 28.17 20.24 -12.64
CA TRP A 152 28.61 21.59 -12.99
C TRP A 152 28.33 21.85 -14.47
N ALA A 153 27.78 23.01 -14.79
CA ALA A 153 27.54 23.43 -16.16
C ALA A 153 27.88 24.91 -16.32
N ALA A 154 28.18 25.32 -17.55
CA ALA A 154 28.35 26.73 -17.86
C ALA A 154 27.01 27.46 -17.72
N THR A 155 27.02 28.49 -16.88
CA THR A 155 25.85 29.32 -16.58
C THR A 155 25.99 30.76 -17.08
N GLN A 156 27.23 31.19 -17.40
CA GLN A 156 27.53 32.51 -17.94
C GLN A 156 28.56 32.38 -19.05
N TRP A 157 28.33 33.03 -20.21
CA TRP A 157 29.16 32.88 -21.42
C TRP A 157 30.02 34.11 -21.74
N TYR A 158 29.42 35.30 -21.70
CA TYR A 158 30.13 36.56 -21.95
C TYR A 158 29.42 37.68 -21.16
N PRO A 159 30.14 38.66 -20.59
CA PRO A 159 31.61 38.81 -20.56
C PRO A 159 32.30 37.94 -19.50
N LYS A 160 31.53 37.40 -18.56
CA LYS A 160 32.03 36.52 -17.51
C LYS A 160 31.72 35.08 -17.87
N GLN A 161 32.76 34.27 -18.01
CA GLN A 161 32.68 32.84 -18.27
C GLN A 161 32.67 32.12 -16.94
N ALA A 162 31.51 31.60 -16.53
CA ALA A 162 31.39 30.98 -15.24
C ALA A 162 30.56 29.70 -15.30
N CYS A 163 31.03 28.70 -14.54
CA CYS A 163 30.28 27.51 -14.25
C CYS A 163 29.64 27.58 -12.86
N SER A 164 28.45 27.02 -12.75
CA SER A 164 27.76 26.81 -11.47
C SER A 164 27.25 25.38 -11.39
N GLN A 165 27.05 24.90 -10.16
CA GLN A 165 26.38 23.63 -9.93
C GLN A 165 24.90 23.76 -10.28
N THR A 166 24.33 22.73 -10.89
CA THR A 166 22.90 22.64 -11.22
C THR A 166 22.36 21.27 -10.83
N ASP A 167 21.11 21.26 -10.36
CA ASP A 167 20.32 20.06 -10.13
C ASP A 167 19.46 19.69 -11.35
N ASP A 168 19.52 20.48 -12.43
CA ASP A 168 18.76 20.25 -13.64
C ASP A 168 19.16 18.93 -14.29
N GLN A 169 18.25 17.97 -14.19
CA GLN A 169 18.45 16.59 -14.63
C GLN A 169 18.56 16.50 -16.15
N SER A 170 17.94 17.44 -16.90
CA SER A 170 18.10 17.50 -18.35
C SER A 170 19.52 17.93 -18.75
N VAL A 171 20.17 18.75 -17.93
CA VAL A 171 21.57 19.16 -18.12
C VAL A 171 22.50 18.04 -17.68
N CYS A 172 22.29 17.47 -16.50
CA CYS A 172 23.22 16.48 -15.95
C CYS A 172 23.16 15.12 -16.64
N GLN A 173 22.06 14.78 -17.32
CA GLN A 173 21.93 13.51 -18.05
C GLN A 173 22.37 13.56 -19.50
N ARG A 174 22.43 14.74 -20.12
CA ARG A 174 22.68 14.84 -21.58
C ARG A 174 24.09 14.43 -22.00
N GLY A 175 25.01 14.23 -21.05
CA GLY A 175 26.38 13.75 -21.28
C GLY A 175 27.37 14.78 -21.82
N TRP A 176 26.91 15.92 -22.36
CA TRP A 176 27.76 17.02 -22.82
C TRP A 176 27.52 18.30 -22.02
N GLY A 177 28.58 19.08 -21.78
CA GLY A 177 28.50 20.33 -21.02
C GLY A 177 28.03 20.16 -19.57
N ALA A 178 28.17 18.95 -19.02
CA ALA A 178 27.93 18.60 -17.63
C ALA A 178 29.23 17.98 -17.10
N TYR A 179 29.74 18.53 -16.01
CA TYR A 179 31.06 18.22 -15.47
C TYR A 179 30.94 17.76 -14.02
N ALA A 180 31.86 16.90 -13.58
CA ALA A 180 31.84 16.36 -12.23
C ALA A 180 32.23 17.42 -11.18
N SER A 181 32.99 18.43 -11.59
CA SER A 181 33.48 19.48 -10.69
C SER A 181 33.54 20.86 -11.35
N LYS A 182 33.59 21.90 -10.52
CA LYS A 182 33.86 23.27 -10.97
C LYS A 182 35.18 23.38 -11.72
N VAL A 183 36.22 22.70 -11.21
CA VAL A 183 37.57 22.74 -11.78
C VAL A 183 37.56 22.19 -13.20
N GLU A 184 36.93 21.03 -13.41
CA GLU A 184 36.79 20.44 -14.74
C GLU A 184 35.98 21.35 -15.67
N CYS A 185 34.83 21.86 -15.21
CA CYS A 185 34.01 22.78 -16.01
C CYS A 185 34.78 24.03 -16.46
N CYS A 186 35.57 24.60 -15.55
CA CYS A 186 36.37 25.81 -15.78
C CYS A 186 37.74 25.55 -16.41
N SER A 187 38.10 24.30 -16.71
CA SER A 187 39.37 23.98 -17.35
C SER A 187 39.37 24.38 -18.83
N LEU A 188 40.54 24.70 -19.35
CA LEU A 188 40.71 25.09 -20.76
C LEU A 188 40.21 23.99 -21.69
N GLY A 189 39.36 24.36 -22.66
CA GLY A 189 38.83 23.43 -23.66
C GLY A 189 37.66 22.57 -23.17
N HIS A 190 37.20 22.73 -21.92
CA HIS A 190 36.00 22.08 -21.42
C HIS A 190 34.76 22.91 -21.75
N ALA A 191 34.21 23.64 -20.78
CA ALA A 191 33.01 24.43 -21.06
C ALA A 191 33.33 25.66 -21.92
N PHE A 192 34.52 26.24 -21.71
CA PHE A 192 35.01 27.41 -22.41
C PHE A 192 36.38 27.11 -23.03
N SER A 193 36.66 27.66 -24.20
CA SER A 193 37.99 27.54 -24.82
C SER A 193 39.10 28.16 -23.96
N GLY A 194 38.80 29.28 -23.28
CA GLY A 194 39.71 30.02 -22.39
C GLY A 194 39.60 29.67 -20.89
N GLY A 195 38.75 28.71 -20.51
CA GLY A 195 38.41 28.47 -19.11
C GLY A 195 37.47 29.52 -18.52
N CYS A 196 37.18 29.44 -17.22
CA CYS A 196 36.34 30.44 -16.55
C CYS A 196 37.09 31.76 -16.33
N THR A 197 36.37 32.89 -16.40
CA THR A 197 36.88 34.23 -16.09
C THR A 197 36.28 34.76 -14.79
N ALA A 198 37.06 35.60 -14.08
CA ALA A 198 36.71 36.14 -12.77
C ALA A 198 35.63 37.24 -12.86
#